data_AF-A0A4R5B600-F1
#
_entry.id   AF-A0A4R5B600-F1
#
_cell.length_a   1.000
_cell.length_b   1.000
_cell.length_c   1.000
_cell.angle_alpha   90.00
_cell.angle_beta   90.00
_cell.angle_gamma   90.00
#
_symmetry.space_group_name_H-M   'P 1'
#
loop_
_entity.id
_entity.type
_entity.pdbx_description
1 polymer ?
#
loop_
_entity_poly.entity_id
_entity_poly.type
_entity_poly.pdbx_seq_one_letter_code
_entity_poly.pdbx_strand_id
1 'polypeptide(L)'
;MAAKPHGALWTSSFLPDGAPAWSWGEPKVARGSKRDCYELHFRADEVEAYTIDSLPDYLELVRGFPACTSDGKINVHWSRVAEVFDAVRLRARGLVHTAGVESEVKGRPTVLHGWESESTAWLTVPPGAALRAVG
;
A
#
# COMPACT_ATOMS: atom_id res chain seq x y z
N MET A 1 -13.29 -7.24 5.09
CA MET A 1 -12.53 -6.88 3.86
C MET A 1 -11.08 -6.61 4.20
N ALA A 2 -10.16 -7.07 3.35
CA ALA A 2 -8.72 -6.80 3.42
C ALA A 2 -8.47 -5.30 3.27
N ALA A 3 -8.74 -4.55 4.33
CA ALA A 3 -8.75 -3.11 4.27
C ALA A 3 -7.32 -2.61 4.10
N LYS A 4 -7.16 -1.57 3.30
CA LYS A 4 -5.98 -0.70 3.32
C LYS A 4 -5.55 -0.44 4.77
N PRO A 5 -4.24 -0.37 5.07
CA PRO A 5 -3.78 0.12 6.36
C PRO A 5 -4.44 1.47 6.66
N HIS A 6 -5.21 1.51 7.75
CA HIS A 6 -5.84 2.74 8.21
C HIS A 6 -4.77 3.67 8.77
N GLY A 7 -4.81 4.95 8.39
CA GLY A 7 -3.85 5.95 8.87
C GLY A 7 -2.49 5.94 8.16
N ALA A 8 -2.27 5.07 7.17
CA ALA A 8 -1.06 5.09 6.36
C ALA A 8 -1.01 6.33 5.45
N LEU A 9 0.20 6.86 5.23
CA LEU A 9 0.45 7.84 4.18
C LEU A 9 0.65 7.11 2.86
N TRP A 10 -0.19 7.40 1.88
CA TRP A 10 -0.15 6.72 0.60
C TRP A 10 0.57 7.56 -0.44
N THR A 11 1.59 7.00 -1.06
CA THR A 11 2.22 7.58 -2.25
C THR A 11 1.79 6.81 -3.49
N SER A 12 1.57 7.54 -4.58
CA SER A 12 1.25 6.98 -5.88
C SER A 12 2.46 7.02 -6.79
N SER A 13 2.44 6.18 -7.82
CA SER A 13 3.43 6.25 -8.89
C SER A 13 3.09 7.40 -9.84
N PHE A 14 4.12 7.96 -10.49
CA PHE A 14 3.92 8.85 -11.62
C PHE A 14 3.66 8.05 -12.90
N LEU A 15 2.75 8.57 -13.71
CA LEU A 15 2.51 8.17 -15.10
C LEU A 15 3.63 8.72 -16.00
N PRO A 16 3.76 8.22 -17.24
CA PRO A 16 4.80 8.68 -18.17
C PRO A 16 4.75 10.20 -18.48
N ASP A 17 3.58 10.82 -18.35
CA ASP A 17 3.36 12.26 -18.52
C ASP A 17 3.69 13.07 -17.25
N GLY A 18 4.14 12.40 -16.17
CA GLY A 18 4.46 13.02 -14.89
C GLY A 18 3.24 13.27 -14.01
N ALA A 19 2.02 12.91 -14.44
CA ALA A 19 0.84 13.00 -13.58
C ALA A 19 0.85 11.86 -12.56
N PRO A 20 0.36 12.06 -11.33
CA PRO A 20 0.26 10.96 -10.37
C PRO A 20 -0.89 10.01 -10.75
N ALA A 21 -0.72 8.71 -10.58
CA ALA A 21 -1.70 7.71 -11.04
C ALA A 21 -3.07 7.84 -10.36
N TRP A 22 -3.13 8.37 -9.13
CA TRP A 22 -4.40 8.64 -8.43
C TRP A 22 -5.28 9.68 -9.14
N SER A 23 -4.71 10.55 -9.98
CA SER A 23 -5.48 11.55 -10.74
C SER A 23 -6.43 10.90 -11.75
N TRP A 24 -6.15 9.68 -12.20
CA TRP A 24 -7.00 8.90 -13.10
C TRP A 24 -7.94 7.95 -12.35
N GLY A 25 -7.47 7.31 -11.28
CA GLY A 25 -8.17 6.24 -10.58
C GLY A 25 -9.21 6.69 -9.54
N GLU A 26 -9.17 7.94 -9.08
CA GLU A 26 -10.13 8.47 -8.10
C GLU A 26 -10.91 9.70 -8.61
N PRO A 27 -11.84 9.55 -9.59
CA PRO A 27 -12.60 10.68 -10.16
C PRO A 27 -13.40 11.49 -9.13
N LYS A 28 -13.81 10.86 -8.03
CA LYS A 28 -14.53 11.53 -6.92
C LYS A 28 -13.61 12.39 -6.05
N VAL A 29 -12.32 12.08 -6.01
CA VAL A 29 -11.29 12.90 -5.35
C VAL A 29 -10.84 14.04 -6.25
N ALA A 30 -10.76 13.79 -7.57
CA ALA A 30 -10.44 14.80 -8.58
C ALA A 30 -11.52 15.88 -8.77
N ARG A 31 -12.79 15.63 -8.41
CA ARG A 31 -13.92 16.53 -8.70
C ARG A 31 -14.33 17.51 -7.59
N GLY A 32 -13.65 17.58 -6.45
CA GLY A 32 -14.06 18.55 -5.42
C GLY A 32 -13.26 18.62 -4.12
N SER A 33 -12.42 17.63 -3.81
CA SER A 33 -11.50 17.71 -2.69
C SER A 33 -10.14 18.19 -3.19
N LYS A 34 -9.76 19.45 -2.91
CA LYS A 34 -8.35 19.84 -2.92
C LYS A 34 -7.65 19.00 -1.85
N ARG A 35 -7.01 17.90 -2.23
CA ARG A 35 -6.10 17.19 -1.32
C ARG A 35 -4.79 17.94 -1.34
N ASP A 36 -4.30 18.33 -0.18
CA ASP A 36 -2.95 18.84 -0.05
C ASP A 36 -2.00 17.71 -0.46
N CYS A 37 -1.29 17.93 -1.56
CA CYS A 37 -0.32 16.99 -2.08
C CYS A 37 1.03 17.30 -1.44
N TYR A 38 1.77 16.25 -1.07
CA TYR A 38 3.08 16.39 -0.48
C TYR A 38 4.07 15.49 -1.19
N GLU A 39 5.30 15.99 -1.36
CA GLU A 39 6.46 15.16 -1.62
C GLU A 39 7.01 14.65 -0.30
N LEU A 40 7.25 13.34 -0.23
CA LEU A 40 7.96 12.70 0.87
C LEU A 40 9.42 12.50 0.48
N HIS A 41 10.31 13.20 1.20
CA HIS A 41 11.76 13.10 1.03
C HIS A 41 12.33 12.27 2.19
N PHE A 42 13.09 11.24 1.88
CA PHE A 42 13.68 10.33 2.87
C PHE A 42 14.98 9.73 2.33
N ARG A 43 15.79 9.17 3.23
CA ARG A 43 16.99 8.42 2.88
C ARG A 43 16.62 6.96 2.66
N ALA A 44 16.78 6.48 1.42
CA ALA A 44 16.31 5.14 1.04
C ALA A 44 17.06 4.00 1.75
N ASP A 45 18.30 4.25 2.20
CA ASP A 45 19.12 3.35 2.99
C ASP A 45 18.69 3.24 4.47
N GLU A 46 17.80 4.12 4.92
CA GLU A 46 17.28 4.17 6.30
C GLU A 46 15.82 3.69 6.40
N VAL A 47 15.26 3.14 5.32
CA VAL A 47 13.86 2.68 5.26
C VAL A 47 13.80 1.17 5.10
N GLU A 48 13.11 0.53 6.03
CA GLU A 48 12.76 -0.89 5.93
C GLU A 48 11.41 -1.04 5.22
N ALA A 49 11.42 -1.45 3.95
CA ALA A 49 10.22 -1.59 3.13
C ALA A 49 9.97 -3.03 2.69
N TYR A 50 8.78 -3.56 2.97
CA TYR A 50 8.33 -4.82 2.39
C TYR A 50 7.87 -4.60 0.95
N THR A 51 8.43 -5.34 -0.02
CA THR A 51 8.05 -5.21 -1.42
C THR A 51 7.17 -6.37 -1.87
N ILE A 52 6.02 -6.04 -2.46
CA ILE A 52 5.15 -6.98 -3.17
C ILE A 52 5.42 -6.80 -4.67
N ASP A 53 6.11 -7.75 -5.28
CA ASP A 53 6.35 -7.81 -6.73
C ASP A 53 5.56 -8.95 -7.40
N SER A 54 4.94 -9.82 -6.60
CA SER A 54 4.21 -10.99 -7.04
C SER A 54 3.18 -11.46 -6.00
N LEU A 55 2.28 -12.37 -6.41
CA LEU A 55 1.30 -12.98 -5.51
C LEU A 55 1.95 -13.75 -4.34
N PRO A 56 3.01 -14.56 -4.54
CA PRO A 56 3.73 -15.18 -3.43
C PRO A 56 4.17 -14.21 -2.34
N ASP A 57 4.69 -13.03 -2.69
CA ASP A 57 5.12 -12.01 -1.71
C ASP A 57 3.93 -11.53 -0.87
N TYR A 58 2.79 -11.27 -1.51
CA TYR A 58 1.57 -10.92 -0.77
C TYR A 58 1.13 -12.03 0.19
N LEU A 59 1.14 -13.29 -0.26
CA LEU A 59 0.77 -14.42 0.58
C LEU A 59 1.76 -14.64 1.73
N GLU A 60 3.05 -14.37 1.51
CA GLU A 60 4.05 -14.36 2.56
C GLU A 60 3.77 -13.28 3.61
N LEU A 61 3.44 -12.06 3.18
CA LEU A 61 3.04 -10.98 4.09
C LEU A 61 1.82 -11.36 4.94
N VAL A 62 0.79 -11.96 4.34
CA VAL A 62 -0.41 -12.46 5.06
C VAL A 62 -0.04 -13.58 6.04
N ARG A 63 0.88 -14.48 5.66
CA ARG A 63 1.34 -15.57 6.54
C ARG A 63 2.15 -15.06 7.73
N GLY A 64 3.01 -14.06 7.51
CA GLY A 64 3.85 -13.45 8.54
C GLY A 64 3.05 -12.58 9.52
N PHE A 65 2.05 -11.86 9.00
CA PHE A 65 1.24 -10.93 9.78
C PHE A 65 -0.27 -11.20 9.61
N PRO A 66 -0.79 -12.34 10.07
CA PRO A 66 -2.18 -12.70 9.83
C PRO A 66 -3.13 -11.90 10.72
N ALA A 67 -4.18 -11.35 10.11
CA ALA A 67 -5.36 -10.79 10.77
C ALA A 67 -6.62 -11.52 10.28
N CYS A 68 -7.29 -12.24 11.18
CA CYS A 68 -8.60 -12.83 10.90
C CYS A 68 -9.67 -11.74 10.95
N THR A 69 -10.50 -11.65 9.92
CA THR A 69 -11.61 -10.71 9.88
C THR A 69 -12.93 -11.39 10.23
N SER A 70 -13.92 -10.61 10.68
CA SER A 70 -15.24 -11.12 11.10
C SER A 70 -16.03 -11.80 9.97
N ASP A 71 -15.70 -11.51 8.71
CA ASP A 71 -16.24 -12.15 7.51
C ASP A 71 -15.55 -13.49 7.15
N GLY A 72 -14.73 -14.03 8.06
CA GLY A 72 -14.07 -15.34 7.90
C GLY A 72 -12.78 -15.33 7.05
N LYS A 73 -12.46 -14.19 6.42
CA LYS A 73 -11.23 -14.01 5.64
C LYS A 73 -9.98 -13.90 6.52
N ILE A 74 -8.81 -14.05 5.91
CA ILE A 74 -7.51 -13.77 6.52
C ILE A 74 -6.80 -12.70 5.71
N ASN A 75 -6.30 -11.66 6.37
CA ASN A 75 -5.66 -10.51 5.74
C ASN A 75 -4.40 -10.10 6.50
N VAL A 76 -3.82 -8.96 6.13
CA VAL A 76 -2.61 -8.42 6.77
C VAL A 76 -2.96 -7.64 8.04
N HIS A 77 -2.27 -7.94 9.14
CA HIS A 77 -2.34 -7.21 10.40
C HIS A 77 -1.45 -5.96 10.34
N TRP A 78 -1.92 -4.90 9.71
CA TRP A 78 -1.11 -3.71 9.42
C TRP A 78 -0.40 -3.08 10.62
N SER A 79 -1.01 -3.02 11.80
CA SER A 79 -0.33 -2.48 12.99
C SER A 79 0.92 -3.27 13.38
N ARG A 80 0.92 -4.59 13.15
CA ARG A 80 2.09 -5.45 13.41
C ARG A 80 3.11 -5.38 12.29
N VAL A 81 2.68 -5.13 11.05
CA VAL A 81 3.60 -4.81 9.95
C VAL A 81 4.35 -3.52 10.26
N ALA A 82 3.67 -2.50 10.80
CA ALA A 82 4.26 -1.22 11.19
C ALA A 82 5.30 -1.33 12.33
N GLU A 83 5.31 -2.43 13.09
CA GLU A 83 6.33 -2.70 14.11
C GLU A 83 7.65 -3.21 13.48
N VAL A 84 7.63 -3.61 12.21
CA VAL A 84 8.76 -4.27 11.52
C VAL A 84 9.21 -3.51 10.28
N PHE A 85 8.27 -2.93 9.54
CA PHE A 85 8.52 -2.21 8.30
C PHE A 85 7.97 -0.80 8.39
N ASP A 86 8.72 0.15 7.84
CA ASP A 86 8.28 1.52 7.69
C ASP A 86 7.25 1.67 6.56
N ALA A 87 7.37 0.83 5.54
CA ALA A 87 6.51 0.89 4.36
C ALA A 87 6.23 -0.49 3.75
N VAL A 88 5.12 -0.57 3.02
CA VAL A 88 4.82 -1.68 2.12
C VAL A 88 4.66 -1.12 0.72
N ARG A 89 5.48 -1.57 -0.21
CA ARG A 89 5.52 -1.13 -1.61
C ARG A 89 4.97 -2.20 -2.53
N LEU A 90 3.97 -1.84 -3.32
CA LEU A 90 3.47 -2.64 -4.44
C LEU A 90 4.12 -2.15 -5.74
N ARG A 91 4.89 -3.03 -6.39
CA ARG A 91 5.46 -2.74 -7.71
C ARG A 91 4.40 -2.93 -8.80
N ALA A 92 4.63 -2.32 -9.97
CA ALA A 92 3.71 -2.44 -11.12
C ALA A 92 3.46 -3.90 -11.52
N ARG A 93 4.51 -4.73 -11.50
CA ARG A 93 4.38 -6.18 -11.74
C ARG A 93 3.53 -6.85 -10.65
N GLY A 94 3.79 -6.54 -9.39
CA GLY A 94 2.98 -7.00 -8.27
C GLY A 94 1.50 -6.65 -8.41
N LEU A 95 1.20 -5.41 -8.79
CA LEU A 95 -0.17 -4.94 -9.05
C LEU A 95 -0.86 -5.83 -10.09
N VAL A 96 -0.24 -6.03 -11.26
CA VAL A 96 -0.81 -6.83 -12.36
C VAL A 96 -1.09 -8.27 -11.96
N HIS A 97 -0.25 -8.88 -11.12
CA HIS A 97 -0.35 -10.30 -10.78
C HIS A 97 -1.04 -10.61 -9.45
N THR A 98 -1.31 -9.61 -8.62
CA THR A 98 -1.76 -9.81 -7.23
C THR A 98 -3.09 -9.15 -6.93
N ALA A 99 -3.35 -7.96 -7.50
CA ALA A 99 -4.56 -7.21 -7.18
C ALA A 99 -5.81 -7.94 -7.70
N GLY A 100 -6.79 -8.12 -6.81
CA GLY A 100 -8.04 -8.82 -7.11
C GLY A 100 -7.91 -10.33 -7.30
N VAL A 101 -6.72 -10.92 -7.16
CA VAL A 101 -6.54 -12.37 -7.27
C VAL A 101 -6.96 -13.04 -5.97
N GLU A 102 -8.05 -13.81 -6.04
CA GLU A 102 -8.49 -14.63 -4.91
C GLU A 102 -7.46 -15.74 -4.61
N SER A 103 -7.16 -15.92 -3.33
CA SER A 103 -6.19 -16.89 -2.86
C SER A 103 -6.56 -17.39 -1.47
N GLU A 104 -5.77 -18.34 -0.95
CA GLU A 104 -6.02 -18.94 0.35
C GLU A 104 -4.75 -19.01 1.21
N VAL A 105 -4.90 -18.70 2.49
CA VAL A 105 -3.86 -18.94 3.52
C VAL A 105 -4.51 -19.67 4.68
N LYS A 106 -3.97 -20.83 5.05
CA LYS A 106 -4.44 -21.66 6.18
C LYS A 106 -5.95 -21.99 6.09
N GLY A 107 -6.47 -22.36 4.91
CA GLY A 107 -7.88 -22.70 4.75
C GLY A 107 -8.83 -21.50 4.71
N ARG A 108 -8.31 -20.27 4.68
CA ARG A 108 -9.12 -19.04 4.70
C ARG A 108 -8.84 -18.18 3.48
N PRO A 109 -9.88 -17.61 2.84
CA PRO A 109 -9.72 -16.77 1.67
C PRO A 109 -9.02 -15.45 2.00
N THR A 110 -8.23 -14.96 1.06
CA THR A 110 -7.51 -13.69 1.10
C THR A 110 -7.44 -13.09 -0.31
N VAL A 111 -7.35 -11.76 -0.39
CA VAL A 111 -7.25 -11.03 -1.65
C VAL A 111 -6.74 -9.61 -1.41
N LEU A 112 -5.77 -9.18 -2.21
CA LEU A 112 -5.26 -7.80 -2.17
C LEU A 112 -6.19 -6.89 -2.97
N HIS A 113 -6.76 -5.87 -2.31
CA HIS A 113 -7.67 -4.91 -2.94
C HIS A 113 -7.37 -3.47 -2.54
N GLY A 114 -7.73 -2.53 -3.41
CA GLY A 114 -7.67 -1.10 -3.14
C GLY A 114 -6.35 -0.45 -3.54
N TRP A 115 -5.34 -1.19 -3.99
CA TRP A 115 -4.02 -0.64 -4.30
C TRP A 115 -3.89 -0.16 -5.76
N GLU A 116 -5.01 0.03 -6.46
CA GLU A 116 -5.01 0.29 -7.91
C GLU A 116 -4.46 1.69 -8.28
N SER A 117 -4.54 2.64 -7.34
CA SER A 117 -4.09 4.02 -7.53
C SER A 117 -2.86 4.40 -6.71
N GLU A 118 -2.41 3.52 -5.80
CA GLU A 118 -1.33 3.80 -4.85
C GLU A 118 -0.29 2.68 -4.85
N SER A 119 0.99 3.06 -4.77
CA SER A 119 2.10 2.13 -4.93
C SER A 119 2.88 1.87 -3.66
N THR A 120 2.78 2.75 -2.65
CA THR A 120 3.42 2.52 -1.35
C THR A 120 2.52 3.02 -0.22
N ALA A 121 2.35 2.18 0.79
CA ALA A 121 1.74 2.51 2.06
C ALA A 121 2.84 2.73 3.09
N TRP A 122 3.05 3.98 3.52
CA TRP A 122 3.94 4.32 4.62
C TRP A 122 3.20 4.13 5.94
N LEU A 123 3.68 3.19 6.74
CA LEU A 123 3.10 2.76 8.00
C LEU A 123 3.69 3.55 9.18
N THR A 124 4.93 4.01 9.03
CA THR A 124 5.62 4.94 9.92
C THR A 124 6.21 6.09 9.11
N VAL A 125 6.59 7.17 9.79
CA VAL A 125 7.39 8.23 9.20
C VAL A 125 8.86 7.86 9.37
N PRO A 126 9.64 7.71 8.28
CA PRO A 126 11.05 7.35 8.40
C PRO A 126 11.86 8.38 9.19
N PRO A 127 12.96 7.97 9.83
CA PRO A 127 13.89 8.91 10.44
C PRO A 127 14.34 9.99 9.46
N GLY A 128 14.30 11.25 9.88
CA GLY A 128 14.72 12.38 9.05
C GLY A 128 13.85 12.65 7.83
N ALA A 129 12.71 11.99 7.66
CA ALA A 129 11.81 12.25 6.55
C ALA A 129 11.24 13.66 6.62
N ALA A 130 11.11 14.30 5.46
CA ALA A 130 10.50 15.61 5.30
C ALA A 130 9.31 15.55 4.35
N LEU A 131 8.21 16.19 4.73
CA LEU A 131 7.07 16.42 3.87
C LEU A 131 7.13 17.83 3.31
N ARG A 132 7.03 17.98 1.99
CA ARG A 132 6.98 19.27 1.31
C ARG A 132 5.68 19.41 0.55
N ALA A 133 4.92 20.47 0.80
CA ALA A 133 3.71 20.75 0.04
C ALA A 133 4.02 21.00 -1.44
N VAL A 134 3.21 20.40 -2.32
CA VAL A 134 3.21 20.67 -3.76
C VAL A 134 2.18 21.76 -4.02
N GLY A 135 2.65 22.90 -4.57
CA GLY A 135 1.82 24.07 -4.87
C GLY A 135 0.97 23.93 -6.12
#